data_AF-A0A6V7I196-F1
#
_entry.id   AF-A0A6V7I196-F1
#
_cell.length_a   1.000
_cell.length_b   1.000
_cell.length_c   1.000
_cell.angle_alpha   90.00
_cell.angle_beta   90.00
_cell.angle_gamma   90.00
#
_symmetry.space_group_name_H-M   'P 1'
#
loop_
_entity.id
_entity.type
_entity.pdbx_description
1 polymer ?
#
loop_
_entity_poly.entity_id
_entity_poly.type
_entity_poly.pdbx_seq_one_letter_code
_entity_poly.pdbx_strand_id
1 'polypeptide(L)'
;LTEDNIVGRHYIAARKIEIGEVILRERKPLVIGPPVDTCPVCLECYTVLTRDNAKACDKCGWPLCKDCQQHGDECQFTAQHRQQK
;
A
#
# COMPACT_ATOMS: atom_id res chain seq x y z
N LEU A 1 -2.01 8.19 25.55
CA LEU A 1 -2.00 6.75 25.25
C LEU A 1 -2.03 6.04 26.58
N THR A 2 -2.97 5.12 26.76
CA THR A 2 -3.10 4.33 27.98
C THR A 2 -2.39 3.00 27.77
N GLU A 3 -1.85 2.39 28.82
CA GLU A 3 -1.10 1.13 28.77
C GLU A 3 -1.62 0.18 29.85
N ASP A 4 -1.77 -1.10 29.47
CA ASP A 4 -2.24 -2.19 30.33
C ASP A 4 -1.35 -3.43 30.13
N ASN A 5 -1.18 -4.23 31.18
CA ASN A 5 -0.24 -5.36 31.17
C ASN A 5 -0.68 -6.54 30.29
N ILE A 6 -1.94 -6.61 29.88
CA ILE A 6 -2.49 -7.70 29.06
C ILE A 6 -2.52 -7.29 27.58
N VAL A 7 -2.95 -6.06 27.28
CA VAL A 7 -3.20 -5.59 25.90
C VAL A 7 -2.18 -4.58 25.38
N GLY A 8 -1.31 -4.05 26.24
CA GLY A 8 -0.34 -3.00 25.89
C GLY A 8 -0.99 -1.63 25.65
N ARG A 9 -0.42 -0.86 24.70
CA ARG A 9 -0.90 0.49 24.36
C ARG A 9 -2.26 0.43 23.65
N HIS A 10 -3.21 1.19 24.16
CA HIS A 10 -4.56 1.21 23.63
C HIS A 10 -5.22 2.60 23.71
N TYR A 11 -6.35 2.74 23.01
CA TYR A 11 -7.22 3.92 23.07
C TYR A 11 -8.36 3.69 24.05
N ILE A 12 -8.72 4.73 24.80
CA ILE A 12 -9.91 4.78 25.64
C ILE A 12 -10.82 5.90 25.14
N ALA A 13 -12.14 5.73 25.25
CA ALA A 13 -13.09 6.77 24.90
C ALA A 13 -12.97 7.94 25.90
N ALA A 14 -12.65 9.14 25.42
CA ALA A 14 -12.57 10.35 26.25
C ALA A 14 -13.95 11.00 26.50
N ARG A 15 -14.99 10.50 25.84
CA ARG A 15 -16.37 11.00 25.91
C ARG A 15 -17.35 9.91 25.48
N LYS A 16 -18.65 10.19 25.64
CA LYS A 16 -19.71 9.38 25.04
C LYS A 16 -19.60 9.42 23.50
N ILE A 17 -19.86 8.27 22.88
CA ILE A 17 -19.81 8.06 21.43
C ILE A 17 -21.21 7.65 21.00
N GLU A 18 -21.76 8.35 20.01
CA GLU A 18 -23.11 8.08 19.50
C GLU A 18 -23.09 6.98 18.44
N ILE A 19 -24.25 6.34 18.22
CA ILE A 19 -24.39 5.29 17.21
C ILE A 19 -24.10 5.86 15.82
N GLY A 20 -23.20 5.20 15.08
CA GLY A 20 -22.80 5.60 13.72
C GLY A 20 -21.71 6.68 13.67
N GLU A 21 -21.21 7.12 14.82
CA GLU A 21 -20.14 8.11 14.87
C GLU A 21 -18.79 7.55 14.39
N VAL A 22 -18.08 8.32 13.55
CA VAL A 22 -16.72 8.00 13.12
C VAL A 22 -15.71 8.62 14.09
N ILE A 23 -15.15 7.79 14.98
CA ILE A 23 -14.23 8.24 16.04
C ILE A 23 -12.76 8.33 15.61
N LEU A 24 -12.36 7.58 14.58
CA LEU A 24 -11.03 7.60 14.01
C LEU A 24 -11.17 7.55 12.49
N ARG A 25 -10.47 8.46 11.79
CA ARG A 25 -10.39 8.44 10.33
C ARG A 25 -8.97 8.79 9.92
N GLU A 26 -8.25 7.82 9.39
CA GLU A 26 -7.01 8.06 8.70
C GLU A 26 -7.32 8.53 7.27
N ARG A 27 -6.95 9.77 6.93
CA ARG A 27 -7.20 10.33 5.59
C ARG A 27 -6.18 9.86 4.56
N LYS A 28 -4.96 9.60 5.00
CA LYS A 28 -3.84 9.16 4.17
C LYS A 28 -3.14 8.02 4.89
N PRO A 29 -3.05 6.83 4.26
CA PRO A 29 -2.28 5.74 4.83
C PRO A 29 -0.79 6.11 4.86
N LEU A 30 -0.05 5.50 5.78
CA LEU A 30 1.40 5.67 5.85
C LEU A 30 2.10 5.03 4.64
N VAL A 31 1.66 3.83 4.23
CA VAL A 31 2.16 3.09 3.07
C VAL A 31 0.98 2.37 2.41
N ILE A 32 0.99 2.29 1.08
CA ILE A 32 0.05 1.49 0.30
C ILE A 32 0.87 0.52 -0.55
N GLY A 33 0.48 -0.74 -0.56
CA GLY A 33 1.14 -1.77 -1.37
C GLY A 33 0.28 -3.00 -1.51
N PRO A 34 0.59 -3.86 -2.51
CA PRO A 34 -0.11 -5.13 -2.67
C PRO A 34 0.25 -6.09 -1.52
N PRO A 35 -0.71 -6.90 -1.04
CA PRO A 35 -0.40 -8.03 -0.15
C PRO A 35 0.55 -9.02 -0.83
N VAL A 36 1.30 -9.80 -0.04
CA VAL A 36 2.24 -10.81 -0.59
C VAL A 36 1.49 -11.87 -1.41
N ASP A 37 0.35 -12.36 -0.91
CA ASP A 37 -0.47 -13.38 -1.55
C ASP A 37 -1.60 -12.77 -2.38
N THR A 38 -1.25 -12.02 -3.42
CA THR A 38 -2.22 -11.46 -4.37
C THR A 38 -1.92 -11.89 -5.81
N CYS A 39 -2.95 -11.90 -6.65
CA CYS A 39 -2.73 -12.00 -8.10
C CYS A 39 -1.83 -10.84 -8.58
N PRO A 40 -1.13 -10.96 -9.72
CA PRO A 40 -0.35 -9.86 -10.25
C PRO A 40 -1.21 -8.59 -10.40
N VAL A 41 -0.78 -7.48 -9.79
CA VAL A 41 -1.47 -6.19 -9.87
C VAL A 41 -0.53 -5.10 -10.34
N CYS A 42 -1.09 -4.03 -10.90
CA CYS A 42 -0.33 -2.82 -11.22
C CYS A 42 0.17 -2.17 -9.93
N LEU A 43 1.46 -1.84 -9.87
CA LEU A 43 2.06 -1.25 -8.68
C LEU A 43 1.68 0.23 -8.44
N GLU A 44 1.05 0.88 -9.42
CA GLU A 44 0.56 2.26 -9.29
C GLU A 44 -0.92 2.31 -8.85
N CYS A 45 -1.80 1.57 -9.53
CA CYS A 45 -3.25 1.66 -9.33
C CYS A 45 -3.89 0.40 -8.75
N TYR A 46 -3.11 -0.66 -8.53
CA TYR A 46 -3.55 -1.94 -7.97
C TYR A 46 -4.63 -2.69 -8.77
N THR A 47 -4.87 -2.31 -10.03
CA THR A 47 -5.72 -3.10 -10.93
C THR A 47 -5.10 -4.45 -11.23
N VAL A 48 -5.93 -5.48 -11.40
CA VAL A 48 -5.47 -6.84 -11.71
C VAL A 48 -4.83 -6.87 -13.10
N LEU A 49 -3.66 -7.48 -13.18
CA LEU A 49 -2.91 -7.66 -14.41
C LEU A 49 -3.23 -9.00 -15.06
N THR A 50 -3.49 -8.94 -16.35
CA THR A 50 -3.59 -10.07 -17.27
C THR A 50 -2.48 -9.94 -18.30
N ARG A 51 -2.29 -10.99 -19.11
CA ARG A 51 -1.31 -10.94 -20.22
C ARG A 51 -1.60 -9.81 -21.21
N ASP A 52 -2.86 -9.41 -21.35
CA ASP A 52 -3.29 -8.43 -22.36
C ASP A 52 -3.20 -6.99 -21.87
N ASN A 53 -3.21 -6.74 -20.57
CA ASN A 53 -3.19 -5.39 -20.00
C ASN A 53 -1.89 -5.03 -19.28
N ALA A 54 -0.99 -6.00 -19.08
CA ALA A 54 0.29 -5.78 -18.43
C ALA A 54 1.35 -5.23 -19.38
N LYS A 55 2.23 -4.39 -18.83
CA LYS A 55 3.49 -3.97 -19.45
C LYS A 55 4.59 -3.92 -18.38
N ALA A 56 5.84 -4.04 -18.80
CA ALA A 56 6.96 -3.74 -17.91
C ALA A 56 7.11 -2.22 -17.75
N CYS A 57 7.45 -1.77 -16.55
CA CYS A 57 7.85 -0.38 -16.32
C CYS A 57 9.15 -0.08 -17.06
N ASP A 58 9.18 1.00 -17.84
CA ASP A 58 10.33 1.38 -18.67
C ASP A 58 11.59 1.70 -17.85
N LYS A 59 11.43 2.03 -16.56
CA LYS A 59 12.54 2.37 -15.64
C LYS A 59 13.15 1.13 -14.99
N CYS A 60 12.34 0.39 -14.23
CA CYS A 60 12.82 -0.71 -13.38
C CYS A 60 12.56 -2.11 -13.96
N GLY A 61 11.55 -2.26 -14.83
CA GLY A 61 11.10 -3.53 -15.40
C GLY A 61 9.95 -4.23 -14.67
N TRP A 62 9.48 -3.68 -13.54
CA TRP A 62 8.37 -4.26 -12.77
C TRP A 62 7.01 -4.07 -13.45
N PRO A 63 6.00 -4.92 -13.14
CA PRO A 63 4.76 -4.95 -13.88
C PRO A 63 3.83 -3.75 -13.57
N LEU A 64 3.28 -3.14 -14.62
CA LEU A 64 2.27 -2.09 -14.58
C LEU A 64 1.14 -2.41 -15.56
N CYS A 65 -0.02 -1.75 -15.41
CA CYS A 65 -1.01 -1.74 -16.48
C CYS A 65 -0.61 -0.75 -17.58
N LYS A 66 -1.22 -0.87 -18.76
CA LYS A 66 -0.92 0.00 -19.92
C LYS A 66 -1.08 1.49 -19.66
N ASP A 67 -2.02 1.88 -18.79
CA ASP A 67 -2.36 3.28 -18.50
C ASP A 67 -1.46 3.93 -17.44
N CYS A 68 -0.74 3.11 -16.67
CA CYS A 68 0.15 3.55 -15.59
C CYS A 68 1.60 3.67 -16.08
N GLN A 69 2.39 4.52 -15.43
CA GLN A 69 3.80 4.76 -15.81
C GLN A 69 4.76 4.82 -14.64
N GLN A 70 4.29 5.00 -13.41
CA GLN A 70 5.14 5.31 -12.26
C GLN A 70 4.55 4.76 -10.97
N HIS A 71 5.38 4.10 -10.16
CA HIS A 71 4.93 3.42 -8.94
C HIS A 71 5.75 3.88 -7.72
N GLY A 72 6.07 5.18 -7.67
CA GLY A 72 6.71 5.82 -6.53
C GLY A 72 8.17 5.43 -6.28
N ASP A 73 8.60 5.58 -5.04
CA ASP A 73 10.00 5.50 -4.62
C ASP A 73 10.62 4.09 -4.83
N GLU A 74 9.81 3.04 -4.72
CA GLU A 74 10.26 1.67 -4.99
C GLU A 74 10.73 1.48 -6.45
N CYS A 75 10.22 2.27 -7.39
CA CYS A 75 10.67 2.24 -8.78
C CYS A 75 12.13 2.67 -8.90
N GLN A 76 12.49 3.77 -8.23
CA GLN A 76 13.85 4.29 -8.24
C GLN A 76 14.81 3.32 -7.53
N PHE A 77 14.39 2.81 -6.37
CA PHE A 77 15.19 1.84 -5.62
C PHE A 77 15.49 0.59 -6.47
N THR A 78 14.47 -0.02 -7.06
CA THR A 78 14.63 -1.20 -7.91
C THR A 78 15.45 -0.90 -9.15
N ALA A 79 15.23 0.23 -9.82
CA ALA A 79 16.02 0.60 -11.00
C ALA A 79 17.53 0.69 -10.70
N GLN A 80 17.90 1.18 -9.52
CA GLN A 80 19.30 1.31 -9.08
C GLN A 80 19.92 -0.03 -8.66
N HIS A 81 19.14 -0.95 -8.08
CA HIS A 81 19.67 -2.14 -7.42
C HIS A 81 19.36 -3.46 -8.14
N ARG A 82 18.55 -3.48 -9.21
CA ARG A 82 18.13 -4.72 -9.91
C ARG A 82 19.26 -5.59 -10.46
N GLN A 83 20.48 -5.06 -10.57
CA GLN A 83 21.66 -5.79 -11.07
C GLN A 83 22.59 -6.27 -9.95
N GLN A 84 22.34 -5.88 -8.71
CA GLN A 84 23.11 -6.30 -7.55
C GLN A 84 22.56 -7.65 -7.09
N LYS A 85 23.31 -8.72 -7.38
CA LYS A 85 23.02 -10.08 -6.93
C LYS A 85 23.45 -10.27 -5.49
#